data_AF-A0A9C7Q927-F1
#
_entry.id   AF-A0A9C7Q927-F1
#
_cell.length_a   1.000
_cell.length_b   1.000
_cell.length_c   1.000
_cell.angle_alpha   90.00
_cell.angle_beta   90.00
_cell.angle_gamma   90.00
#
_symmetry.space_group_name_H-M   'P 1'
#
loop_
_entity.id
_entity.type
_entity.pdbx_description
1 polymer ?
#
loop_
_entity_poly.entity_id
_entity_poly.type
_entity_poly.pdbx_seq_one_letter_code
_entity_poly.pdbx_strand_id
1 'polypeptide(L)'
;MAVVRRNGKWTLEKQQNGVYEIRERGNLQARVITDDYEPQGMMNDLRMDVMTQTIEVRDFKDAEREFQNYIKKSESSGFGLGGGLF
;
A
#
# COMPACT_ATOMS: atom_id res chain seq x y z
N MET A 1 15.44 -1.55 -2.65
CA MET A 1 14.08 -2.10 -2.44
C MET A 1 14.18 -3.26 -1.47
N ALA A 2 13.41 -3.27 -0.39
CA ALA A 2 13.42 -4.34 0.62
C ALA A 2 12.01 -4.65 1.12
N VAL A 3 11.67 -5.94 1.26
CA VAL A 3 10.39 -6.37 1.84
C VAL A 3 10.42 -6.11 3.34
N VAL A 4 9.56 -5.22 3.82
CA VAL A 4 9.46 -4.88 5.25
C VAL A 4 8.36 -5.68 5.93
N ARG A 5 7.30 -6.05 5.20
CA ARG A 5 6.25 -6.97 5.68
C ARG A 5 5.75 -7.89 4.56
N ARG A 6 5.29 -9.08 4.96
CA ARG A 6 4.68 -10.06 4.07
C ARG A 6 3.48 -10.69 4.76
N ASN A 7 2.38 -10.83 4.03
CA ASN A 7 1.19 -11.55 4.46
C ASN A 7 0.63 -12.36 3.27
N GLY A 8 0.97 -13.65 3.23
CA GLY A 8 0.58 -14.54 2.13
C GLY A 8 1.05 -14.04 0.77
N LYS A 9 0.09 -13.67 -0.08
CA LYS A 9 0.30 -13.12 -1.44
C LYS A 9 0.64 -11.62 -1.46
N TRP A 10 0.51 -10.95 -0.32
CA TRP A 10 0.72 -9.52 -0.17
C TRP A 10 2.09 -9.20 0.42
N THR A 11 2.76 -8.18 -0.12
CA THR A 11 4.01 -7.63 0.42
C THR A 11 3.90 -6.12 0.59
N LEU A 12 4.55 -5.61 1.64
CA LEU A 12 4.87 -4.20 1.82
C LEU A 12 6.37 -4.06 1.60
N GLU A 13 6.76 -3.26 0.61
CA GLU A 13 8.15 -3.08 0.20
C GLU A 13 8.58 -1.64 0.40
N LYS A 14 9.70 -1.42 1.09
CA LYS A 14 10.33 -0.10 1.17
C LYS A 14 11.09 0.16 -0.12
N GLN A 15 10.67 1.19 -0.84
CA GLN A 15 11.31 1.64 -2.07
C GLN A 15 12.44 2.62 -1.76
N GLN A 16 12.09 3.67 -1.03
CA GLN A 16 12.99 4.72 -0.58
C GLN A 16 12.52 5.26 0.78
N ASN A 17 13.20 6.29 1.30
CA ASN A 17 12.74 6.90 2.54
C ASN A 17 11.37 7.54 2.34
N GLY A 18 10.46 7.24 3.28
CA GLY A 18 9.07 7.66 3.23
C GLY A 18 8.21 7.07 2.12
N VAL A 19 8.67 6.07 1.36
CA VAL A 19 7.87 5.44 0.29
C VAL A 19 7.86 3.93 0.43
N TYR A 20 6.65 3.39 0.54
CA TYR A 20 6.37 1.97 0.61
C TYR A 20 5.39 1.57 -0.48
N GLU A 21 5.50 0.34 -0.97
CA GLU A 21 4.61 -0.20 -2.00
C GLU A 21 3.91 -1.45 -1.49
N ILE A 22 2.60 -1.49 -1.67
CA ILE A 22 1.76 -2.66 -1.45
C ILE A 22 1.70 -3.43 -2.76
N ARG A 23 2.16 -4.67 -2.75
CA ARG A 23 2.18 -5.54 -3.92
C ARG A 23 1.41 -6.83 -3.67
N GLU A 24 0.70 -7.30 -4.69
CA GLU A 24 0.04 -8.61 -4.71
C GLU A 24 0.72 -9.51 -5.73
N ARG A 25 1.34 -10.60 -5.27
CA ARG A 25 2.09 -11.54 -6.12
C ARG A 25 3.12 -10.83 -7.01
N GLY A 26 3.72 -9.75 -6.50
CA GLY A 26 4.71 -8.92 -7.20
C GLY A 26 4.14 -7.73 -7.99
N ASN A 27 2.83 -7.65 -8.19
CA ASN A 27 2.18 -6.55 -8.92
C ASN A 27 1.87 -5.38 -7.98
N LEU A 28 2.25 -4.16 -8.37
CA LEU A 28 1.94 -2.93 -7.61
C LEU A 28 0.43 -2.71 -7.56
N GLN A 29 -0.10 -2.61 -6.35
CA GLN A 29 -1.53 -2.36 -6.10
C GLN A 29 -1.75 -0.97 -5.52
N ALA A 30 -0.90 -0.55 -4.58
CA ALA A 30 -0.95 0.77 -3.98
C ALA A 30 0.42 1.23 -3.50
N ARG A 31 0.57 2.54 -3.32
CA ARG A 31 1.74 3.18 -2.74
C ARG A 31 1.34 3.84 -1.43
N VAL A 32 2.18 3.71 -0.42
CA VAL A 32 2.03 4.38 0.88
C VAL A 32 3.18 5.37 1.04
N ILE A 33 2.84 6.64 1.26
CA ILE A 33 3.79 7.74 1.39
C ILE A 33 3.72 8.28 2.82
N THR A 34 4.87 8.38 3.49
CA THR A 34 4.97 8.95 4.84
C THR A 34 5.40 10.41 4.81
N ASP A 35 5.37 11.09 5.95
CA ASP A 35 5.85 12.47 6.07
C ASP A 35 7.36 12.59 5.83
N ASP A 36 8.11 11.48 5.95
CA ASP A 36 9.55 11.42 5.64
C ASP A 36 9.85 11.46 4.14
N TYR A 37 8.83 11.44 3.29
CA TYR A 37 8.99 11.55 1.84
C TYR A 37 9.23 13.00 1.44
N GLU A 38 10.44 13.28 0.95
CA GLU A 38 10.79 14.56 0.34
C GLU A 38 10.70 14.46 -1.19
N PRO A 39 9.74 15.16 -1.84
CA PRO A 39 9.66 15.18 -3.28
C PRO A 39 10.82 15.98 -3.88
N GLN A 40 11.44 15.47 -4.94
CA GLN A 40 12.50 16.17 -5.69
C GLN A 40 11.93 17.22 -6.66
N GLY A 41 10.99 18.04 -6.19
CA GLY A 41 10.25 19.02 -6.96
C GLY A 41 8.82 18.60 -7.30
N MET A 42 7.97 19.58 -7.62
CA MET A 42 6.52 19.39 -7.82
C MET A 42 6.16 18.40 -8.94
N MET A 43 6.96 18.35 -10.02
CA MET A 43 6.70 17.43 -11.15
C MET A 43 7.05 15.96 -10.84
N ASN A 44 7.84 15.70 -9.80
CA ASN A 44 8.25 14.35 -9.39
C ASN A 44 7.56 13.91 -8.09
N ASP A 45 6.46 14.58 -7.70
CA ASP A 45 5.74 14.19 -6.50
C ASP A 45 4.93 12.91 -6.75
N LEU A 46 5.35 11.81 -6.12
CA LEU A 46 4.65 10.53 -6.17
C LEU A 46 3.22 10.61 -5.62
N ARG A 47 2.86 11.65 -4.85
CA ARG A 47 1.49 11.90 -4.40
C ARG A 47 0.57 12.35 -5.54
N MET A 48 1.15 12.92 -6.60
CA MET A 48 0.40 13.37 -7.79
C MET A 48 0.21 12.26 -8.84
N ASP A 49 0.70 11.04 -8.57
CA ASP A 49 0.51 9.89 -9.46
C ASP A 49 -0.96 9.46 -9.48
N VAL A 50 -1.65 9.76 -10.58
CA VAL A 50 -3.08 9.43 -10.77
C VAL A 50 -3.28 7.96 -11.18
N MET A 51 -2.24 7.29 -11.67
CA MET A 51 -2.34 5.90 -12.14
C MET A 51 -2.25 4.88 -11.01
N THR A 52 -1.65 5.27 -9.87
CA THR A 52 -1.44 4.39 -8.72
C THR A 52 -2.22 4.91 -7.52
N GLN A 53 -2.95 4.03 -6.84
CA GLN A 53 -3.59 4.40 -5.58
C GLN A 53 -2.53 4.82 -4.56
N THR A 54 -2.56 6.08 -4.13
CA THR A 54 -1.65 6.61 -3.12
C THR A 54 -2.36 6.76 -1.78
N ILE A 55 -1.70 6.32 -0.71
CA ILE A 55 -2.15 6.38 0.67
C ILE A 55 -1.13 7.19 1.46
N GLU A 56 -1.54 8.36 1.95
CA GLU A 56 -0.67 9.20 2.77
C GLU A 56 -0.85 8.89 4.25
N VAL A 57 0.26 8.70 4.97
CA VAL A 57 0.30 8.37 6.39
C VAL A 57 1.42 9.14 7.09
N ARG A 58 1.46 9.16 8.42
CA ARG A 58 2.49 9.92 9.14
C ARG A 58 3.83 9.21 9.15
N ASP A 59 3.81 7.92 9.49
CA ASP A 59 5.02 7.16 9.76
C ASP A 59 4.91 5.70 9.29
N PHE A 60 5.98 4.94 9.50
CA PHE A 60 6.04 3.53 9.14
C PHE A 60 4.98 2.67 9.87
N LYS A 61 4.67 2.97 11.13
CA LYS A 61 3.68 2.20 11.91
C LYS A 61 2.28 2.40 11.34
N ASP A 62 1.97 3.62 10.90
CA ASP A 62 0.74 3.90 10.18
C ASP A 62 0.72 3.21 8.80
N ALA A 63 1.86 3.15 8.10
CA ALA A 63 1.97 2.41 6.84
C ALA A 63 1.69 0.90 7.01
N GLU A 64 2.17 0.30 8.10
CA GLU A 64 1.86 -1.09 8.43
C GLU A 64 0.38 -1.30 8.73
N ARG A 65 -0.25 -0.36 9.45
CA ARG A 65 -1.69 -0.40 9.72
C ARG A 65 -2.50 -0.34 8.42
N GLU A 66 -2.16 0.60 7.53
CA GLU A 66 -2.83 0.73 6.23
C GLU A 66 -2.60 -0.49 5.33
N PHE A 67 -1.42 -1.10 5.36
CA PHE A 67 -1.17 -2.37 4.68
C PHE A 67 -2.12 -3.49 5.16
N GLN A 68 -2.30 -3.66 6.47
CA GLN A 68 -3.23 -4.66 7.00
C GLN A 68 -4.70 -4.33 6.65
N ASN A 69 -5.08 -3.05 6.72
CA ASN A 69 -6.41 -2.60 6.32
C ASN A 69 -6.67 -2.86 4.83
N TYR A 70 -5.67 -2.63 3.98
CA TYR A 70 -5.74 -2.88 2.55
C TYR A 70 -5.97 -4.36 2.24
N ILE A 71 -5.18 -5.23 2.86
CA ILE A 71 -5.33 -6.69 2.72
C ILE A 71 -6.73 -7.11 3.14
N LYS A 72 -7.19 -6.70 4.32
CA LYS A 72 -8.53 -7.04 4.82
C LYS A 72 -9.64 -6.58 3.88
N LYS A 73 -9.55 -5.36 3.35
CA LYS A 73 -10.52 -4.84 2.39
C LYS A 73 -10.50 -5.65 1.09
N SER A 74 -9.31 -5.92 0.54
CA SER A 74 -9.16 -6.69 -0.70
C SER A 74 -9.67 -8.13 -0.54
N GLU A 75 -9.35 -8.77 0.58
CA GLU A 75 -9.83 -10.12 0.90
C GLU A 75 -11.34 -10.13 1.16
N SER A 76 -11.88 -9.15 1.87
CA SER A 76 -13.32 -9.02 2.10
C SER A 76 -14.10 -8.73 0.82
N SER A 77 -13.53 -7.97 -0.12
CA SER A 77 -14.13 -7.75 -1.45
C SER A 77 -14.04 -9.00 -2.34
N GLY A 78 -13.05 -9.87 -2.12
CA GLY A 78 -12.96 -11.20 -2.75
C GLY A 78 -13.84 -12.28 -2.11
N PHE A 79 -14.30 -12.05 -0.86
CA PHE A 79 -15.13 -12.97 -0.08
C PHE A 79 -16.61 -12.52 0.00
N GLY A 80 -17.09 -11.82 -1.03
CA GLY A 80 -18.44 -11.26 -1.12
C GLY A 80 -19.43 -12.03 -2.01
N LEU A 81 -19.09 -13.22 -2.50
CA LEU A 81 -20.01 -14.08 -3.28
C LEU A 81 -20.13 -15.49 -2.67
N GLY A 82 -20.25 -15.56 -1.34
CA GLY A 82 -20.43 -16.85 -0.66
C GLY A 82 -20.83 -16.66 0.79
N GLY A 83 -22.03 -16.16 1.05
CA GLY A 83 -22.47 -15.94 2.43
C GLY A 83 -23.86 -15.35 2.58
N GLY A 84 -24.84 -15.94 1.89
CA GLY A 84 -26.26 -15.65 2.08
C GLY A 84 -27.11 -16.84 1.65
N LEU A 85 -27.03 -17.94 2.40
CA LEU A 85 -28.06 -18.97 2.41
C LEU A 85 -29.15 -18.46 3.37
N PHE A 86 -30.35 -18.18 2.88
CA PHE A 86 -31.69 -18.42 3.48
C PHE A 86 -32.77 -17.95 2.49
#